data_AF-A0A537ZQX2-F1
#
_entry.id   AF-A0A537ZQX2-F1
#
_cell.length_a   1.000
_cell.length_b   1.000
_cell.length_c   1.000
_cell.angle_alpha   90.00
_cell.angle_beta   90.00
_cell.angle_gamma   90.00
#
_symmetry.space_group_name_H-M   'P 1'
#
loop_
_entity.id
_entity.type
_entity.pdbx_description
1 polymer ?
#
loop_
_entity_poly.entity_id
_entity_poly.type
_entity_poly.pdbx_seq_one_letter_code
_entity_poly.pdbx_strand_id
1 'polypeptide(L)'
;MASKRTKELDFRSNDGLEVALLWQPETNQVSVSVYDSKTGDDFDIEVDPAEATDAFNHPYAYAASRGVHFVAGTRAPTDTEAVPV
;
A
#
# COMPACT_ATOMS: atom_id res chain seq x y z
N MET A 1 8.94 11.98 -19.23
CA MET A 1 8.19 10.85 -18.64
C MET A 1 7.71 11.32 -17.28
N ALA A 2 6.39 11.47 -17.10
CA ALA A 2 5.85 11.95 -15.83
C ALA A 2 6.20 10.92 -14.74
N SER A 3 7.14 11.25 -13.86
CA SER A 3 7.27 10.53 -12.59
C SER A 3 5.91 10.67 -11.92
N LYS A 4 5.12 9.58 -11.84
CA LYS A 4 3.95 9.53 -10.95
C LYS A 4 4.42 10.01 -9.58
N ARG A 5 4.14 11.26 -9.22
CA ARG A 5 4.56 11.86 -7.95
C ARG A 5 3.53 11.45 -6.91
N THR A 6 3.47 10.15 -6.63
CA THR A 6 2.69 9.63 -5.52
C THR A 6 3.25 10.24 -4.24
N LYS A 7 2.38 10.92 -3.49
CA LYS A 7 2.70 11.59 -2.26
C LYS A 7 2.23 10.72 -1.11
N GLU A 8 3.15 10.37 -0.21
CA GLU A 8 2.78 9.79 1.07
C GLU A 8 2.01 10.84 1.87
N LEU A 9 0.77 10.52 2.22
CA LEU A 9 -0.09 11.38 3.04
C LEU A 9 0.06 11.04 4.52
N ASP A 10 0.04 9.76 4.83
CA ASP A 10 0.05 9.26 6.21
C ASP A 10 0.74 7.90 6.26
N PHE A 11 1.36 7.61 7.38
CA PHE A 11 2.02 6.33 7.63
C PHE A 11 1.81 5.96 9.09
N ARG A 12 1.37 4.73 9.31
CA ARG A 12 1.16 4.16 10.64
C ARG A 12 1.85 2.82 10.72
N SER A 13 2.68 2.63 11.74
CA SER A 13 3.15 1.31 12.15
C SER A 13 2.55 0.97 13.52
N ASN A 14 2.01 -0.24 13.66
CA ASN A 14 1.37 -0.72 14.87
C ASN A 14 1.65 -2.21 15.09
N ASP A 15 2.45 -2.54 16.09
CA ASP A 15 2.69 -3.92 16.55
C ASP A 15 3.05 -4.88 15.39
N GLY A 16 3.88 -4.41 14.45
CA GLY A 16 4.30 -5.17 13.28
C GLY A 16 3.42 -5.02 12.03
N LEU A 17 2.29 -4.30 12.10
CA LEU A 17 1.50 -3.91 10.93
C LEU A 17 1.87 -2.49 10.51
N GLU A 18 2.40 -2.33 9.31
CA GLU A 18 2.75 -1.05 8.69
C GLU A 18 1.70 -0.73 7.63
N VAL A 19 1.15 0.48 7.66
CA VAL A 19 0.10 0.95 6.77
C VAL A 19 0.53 2.32 6.25
N ALA A 20 0.70 2.44 4.93
CA ALA A 20 1.06 3.67 4.25
C ALA A 20 -0.10 4.14 3.37
N LEU A 21 -0.47 5.41 3.49
CA LEU A 21 -1.45 6.07 2.65
C LEU A 21 -0.73 6.86 1.56
N LEU A 22 -0.87 6.40 0.32
CA LEU A 22 -0.23 6.96 -0.85
C LEU A 22 -1.29 7.66 -1.71
N TRP A 23 -1.11 8.94 -2.03
CA TRP A 23 -2.04 9.71 -2.86
C TRP A 23 -1.38 10.21 -4.13
N GLN A 24 -2.07 10.04 -5.25
CA GLN A 24 -1.66 10.54 -6.56
C GLN A 24 -2.44 11.83 -6.87
N PRO A 25 -1.83 13.02 -6.77
CA PRO A 25 -2.52 14.27 -7.05
C PRO A 25 -2.91 14.43 -8.53
N GLU A 26 -2.24 13.71 -9.43
CA GLU A 26 -2.50 13.78 -10.88
C GLU A 26 -3.82 13.11 -11.28
N THR A 27 -4.14 11.97 -10.66
CA THR A 27 -5.36 11.18 -10.93
C THR A 27 -6.38 11.27 -9.79
N ASN A 28 -6.02 11.96 -8.71
CA ASN A 28 -6.73 11.99 -7.44
C ASN A 28 -7.02 10.61 -6.85
N GLN A 29 -6.18 9.61 -7.17
CA GLN A 29 -6.29 8.25 -6.66
C GLN A 29 -5.55 8.09 -5.34
N VAL A 30 -6.12 7.33 -4.41
CA VAL A 30 -5.46 6.97 -3.17
C VAL A 30 -5.24 5.47 -3.16
N SER A 31 -4.07 5.06 -2.67
CA SER A 31 -3.66 3.68 -2.49
C SER A 31 -3.25 3.50 -1.03
N VAL A 32 -3.73 2.44 -0.40
CA VAL A 32 -3.34 2.06 0.96
C VAL A 32 -2.44 0.83 0.84
N SER A 33 -1.15 0.99 1.12
CA SER A 33 -0.21 -0.13 1.18
C SER A 33 -0.12 -0.63 2.61
N VAL A 34 -0.38 -1.91 2.82
CA VAL A 34 -0.32 -2.59 4.11
C VAL A 34 0.79 -3.63 4.05
N TYR A 35 1.62 -3.66 5.08
CA TYR A 35 2.69 -4.64 5.27
C TYR A 35 2.57 -5.21 6.68
N ASP A 36 2.33 -6.50 6.79
CA ASP A 36 2.33 -7.23 8.04
C ASP A 36 3.67 -7.95 8.21
N SER A 37 4.56 -7.36 9.00
CA SER A 37 5.85 -7.96 9.36
C SER A 37 5.73 -9.25 10.17
N LYS A 38 4.58 -9.52 10.82
CA LYS A 38 4.37 -10.74 11.61
C LYS A 38 4.14 -11.95 10.73
N THR A 39 3.42 -11.76 9.63
CA THR A 39 3.12 -12.82 8.65
C THR A 39 4.04 -12.76 7.44
N GLY A 40 4.69 -11.61 7.21
CA GLY A 40 5.45 -11.32 6.00
C GLY A 40 4.56 -11.02 4.79
N ASP A 41 3.28 -10.73 5.00
CA ASP A 41 2.30 -10.45 3.95
C ASP A 41 2.24 -8.95 3.65
N ASP A 42 2.10 -8.61 2.37
CA ASP A 42 1.99 -7.23 1.92
C ASP A 42 0.98 -7.09 0.79
N PHE A 43 0.19 -6.03 0.83
CA PHE A 43 -0.81 -5.76 -0.19
C PHE A 43 -1.07 -4.27 -0.34
N ASP A 44 -1.46 -3.87 -1.55
CA ASP A 44 -1.90 -2.51 -1.87
C ASP A 44 -3.39 -2.53 -2.23
N ILE A 45 -4.13 -1.55 -1.71
CA ILE A 45 -5.55 -1.36 -2.02
C ILE A 45 -5.71 0.01 -2.66
N GLU A 46 -6.11 0.05 -3.93
CA GLU A 46 -6.64 1.28 -4.53
C GLU A 46 -8.01 1.60 -3.90
N VAL A 47 -8.10 2.76 -3.26
CA VAL A 47 -9.30 3.24 -2.59
C VAL A 47 -9.68 4.61 -3.12
N ASP A 48 -10.98 4.88 -3.13
CA ASP A 48 -11.46 6.22 -3.45
C ASP A 48 -10.95 7.22 -2.40
N PRO A 49 -10.54 8.44 -2.79
CA PRO A 49 -10.06 9.46 -1.86
C PRO A 49 -11.10 9.81 -0.78
N ALA A 50 -12.39 9.62 -1.07
CA ALA A 50 -13.48 9.81 -0.11
C ALA A 50 -13.52 8.73 0.99
N GLU A 51 -13.06 7.50 0.68
CA GLU A 51 -13.02 6.37 1.62
C GLU A 51 -11.61 6.10 2.15
N ALA A 52 -10.60 6.80 1.65
CA ALA A 52 -9.20 6.64 1.99
C ALA A 52 -8.93 6.66 3.50
N THR A 53 -9.54 7.60 4.22
CA THR A 53 -9.40 7.69 5.68
C THR A 53 -10.05 6.51 6.39
N ASP A 54 -11.19 6.02 5.89
CA ASP A 54 -11.87 4.86 6.48
C ASP A 54 -11.05 3.57 6.24
N ALA A 55 -10.58 3.39 5.02
CA ALA A 55 -9.67 2.30 4.64
C ALA A 55 -8.35 2.35 5.43
N PHE A 56 -7.81 3.53 5.71
CA PHE A 56 -6.60 3.66 6.54
C PHE A 56 -6.85 3.31 8.01
N ASN A 57 -8.02 3.64 8.56
CA ASN A 57 -8.39 3.26 9.92
C ASN A 57 -8.70 1.77 10.05
N HIS A 58 -9.29 1.17 9.01
CA HIS A 58 -9.73 -0.23 9.01
C HIS A 58 -9.34 -0.97 7.72
N PRO A 59 -8.05 -1.16 7.44
CA PRO A 59 -7.59 -1.74 6.18
C PRO A 59 -8.11 -3.16 5.95
N TYR A 60 -8.15 -3.99 6.99
CA TYR A 60 -8.70 -5.34 6.91
C TYR A 60 -10.23 -5.38 6.71
N ALA A 61 -10.98 -4.46 7.33
CA ALA A 61 -12.43 -4.40 7.14
C ALA A 61 -12.77 -3.93 5.72
N TYR A 62 -12.00 -2.97 5.21
CA TYR A 62 -12.11 -2.48 3.84
C TYR A 62 -11.70 -3.53 2.81
N ALA A 63 -10.61 -4.27 3.05
CA ALA A 63 -10.20 -5.38 2.20
C ALA A 63 -11.28 -6.49 2.14
N ALA A 64 -11.87 -6.82 3.29
CA ALA A 64 -12.93 -7.81 3.39
C ALA A 64 -14.22 -7.37 2.68
N SER A 65 -14.59 -6.09 2.74
CA SER A 65 -15.79 -5.55 2.08
C SER A 65 -15.64 -5.47 0.56
N ARG A 66 -14.43 -5.18 0.07
CA ARG A 66 -14.10 -5.15 -1.37
C ARG A 66 -13.85 -6.53 -1.97
N GLY A 67 -13.67 -7.58 -1.15
CA GLY A 67 -13.34 -8.92 -1.63
C GLY A 67 -11.96 -8.98 -2.29
N VAL A 68 -11.03 -8.14 -1.84
CA VAL A 68 -9.68 -8.09 -2.41
C VAL A 68 -8.99 -9.40 -2.06
N HIS A 69 -8.66 -10.20 -3.08
CA HIS A 69 -7.88 -11.41 -2.88
C HIS A 69 -6.42 -11.00 -2.61
N PHE A 70 -5.97 -11.24 -1.38
CA PHE A 70 -4.58 -11.09 -0.98
C PHE A 70 -3.71 -12.04 -1.83
N VAL A 71 -3.03 -11.51 -2.83
CA VAL A 71 -1.95 -12.24 -3.51
C VAL A 71 -0.74 -12.08 -2.63
N ALA A 72 -0.50 -13.09 -1.79
CA ALA A 72 0.78 -13.25 -1.12
C ALA A 72 1.88 -13.31 -2.18
N GLY A 73 2.71 -12.27 -2.21
CA GLY A 73 3.94 -12.25 -2.98
C GLY A 73 3.76 -11.86 -4.44
N THR A 74 3.85 -10.56 -4.72
CA THR A 74 4.84 -10.09 -5.70
C THR A 74 5.23 -8.66 -5.37
N ARG A 75 5.89 -8.45 -4.22
CA ARG A 75 6.92 -7.41 -4.22
C ARG A 75 7.95 -7.90 -5.23
N ALA A 76 7.80 -7.46 -6.49
CA ALA A 76 8.87 -7.57 -7.46
C ALA A 76 10.13 -7.08 -6.73
N PRO A 77 11.18 -7.90 -6.59
CA PRO A 77 12.44 -7.37 -6.12
C PRO A 77 12.72 -6.19 -7.04
N THR A 78 12.82 -4.99 -6.47
CA THR A 78 13.41 -3.87 -7.18
C THR A 78 14.71 -4.40 -7.75
N ASP A 79 14.72 -4.55 -9.08
CA ASP A 79 15.81 -5.11 -9.84
C ASP A 79 17.13 -4.43 -9.46
N THR A 80 18.10 -5.27 -9.10
CA THR A 80 19.54 -5.06 -9.32
C THR A 80 20.23 -3.91 -8.57
N GLU A 81 20.82 -4.24 -7.42
CA GLU A 81 22.24 -3.93 -7.23
C GLU A 81 23.00 -5.27 -7.05
N ALA A 82 23.08 -6.00 -8.16
CA ALA A 82 24.08 -7.04 -8.31
C ALA A 82 25.45 -6.36 -8.31
N VAL A 83 26.19 -6.62 -7.24
CA VAL A 83 27.60 -6.33 -7.05
C VAL A 83 28.41 -6.71 -8.30
N PRO A 84 29.14 -5.79 -8.95
CA PRO A 84 30.19 -6.20 -9.88
C PRO A 84 31.52 -6.40 -9.12
N VAL A 85 32.02 -7.63 -9.28
CA VAL A 85 33.33 -8.25 -8.98
C VAL A 85 34.51 -7.38 -8.57
#